data_AF-A0A158HYX8-F1
#
_entry.id   AF-A0A158HYX8-F1
#
_cell.length_a   1.000
_cell.length_b   1.000
_cell.length_c   1.000
_cell.angle_alpha   90.00
_cell.angle_beta   90.00
_cell.angle_gamma   90.00
#
_symmetry.space_group_name_H-M   'P 1'
#
loop_
_entity.id
_entity.type
_entity.pdbx_description
1 polymer ?
#
loop_
_entity_poly.entity_id
_entity_poly.type
_entity_poly.pdbx_seq_one_letter_code
_entity_poly.pdbx_strand_id
1 'polypeptide(L)'
;MSKTMPDPASQETARLVLKMDAAISAFRAGLWSGVQALDAAARIVTRVPPLSGSVSASGIRRTERRVPYRPNKVEIAMLTALADTYGAEMLTNSSLGYVLRLFARDGGVALGQRVLFGESASDQQLSMMLTAARVALTHVSMTFPDAFFEEANALIVGFRPRPPAGPTE
;
A
#
# COMPACT_ATOMS: atom_id res chain seq x y z
N MET A 1 30.64 -21.29 -1.08
CA MET A 1 29.24 -20.81 -0.99
C MET A 1 29.29 -19.41 -0.38
N SER A 2 29.30 -18.37 -1.22
CA SER A 2 29.38 -16.98 -0.76
C SER A 2 28.00 -16.55 -0.28
N LYS A 3 27.89 -16.25 1.02
CA LYS A 3 26.70 -15.67 1.64
C LYS A 3 26.58 -14.24 1.16
N THR A 4 25.75 -14.00 0.14
CA THR A 4 25.43 -12.64 -0.32
C THR A 4 24.81 -11.89 0.86
N MET A 5 25.57 -10.97 1.46
CA MET A 5 25.01 -10.04 2.42
C MET A 5 23.95 -9.22 1.70
N PRO A 6 22.72 -9.09 2.23
CA PRO A 6 21.72 -8.23 1.64
C PRO A 6 22.26 -6.80 1.64
N ASP A 7 22.12 -6.13 0.51
CA ASP A 7 22.52 -4.74 0.33
C ASP A 7 21.83 -3.85 1.40
N PRO A 8 22.56 -2.93 2.06
CA PRO A 8 22.01 -2.07 3.11
C PRO A 8 20.79 -1.26 2.67
N ALA A 9 20.71 -0.83 1.41
CA ALA A 9 19.53 -0.11 0.92
C ALA A 9 18.30 -1.04 0.86
N SER A 10 18.48 -2.26 0.36
CA SER A 10 17.43 -3.29 0.35
C SER A 10 16.92 -3.63 1.76
N GLN A 11 17.81 -3.65 2.76
CA GLN A 11 17.41 -3.89 4.15
C GLN A 11 16.59 -2.73 4.72
N GLU A 12 16.92 -1.49 4.35
CA GLU A 12 16.19 -0.32 4.82
C GLU A 12 14.81 -0.20 4.16
N THR A 13 14.70 -0.44 2.85
CA THR A 13 13.41 -0.58 2.15
C THR A 13 12.55 -1.66 2.81
N ALA A 14 13.11 -2.83 3.12
CA ALA A 14 12.36 -3.90 3.78
C ALA A 14 11.82 -3.50 5.16
N ARG A 15 12.62 -2.77 5.96
CA ARG A 15 12.17 -2.23 7.25
C ARG A 15 11.07 -1.19 7.10
N LEU A 16 11.23 -0.29 6.13
CA LEU A 16 10.26 0.74 5.82
C LEU A 16 8.92 0.12 5.38
N VAL A 17 8.94 -0.85 4.47
CA VAL A 17 7.75 -1.58 4.03
C VAL A 17 7.07 -2.31 5.20
N LEU A 18 7.82 -2.99 6.06
CA LEU A 18 7.26 -3.66 7.25
C LEU A 18 6.57 -2.67 8.20
N LYS A 19 7.14 -1.47 8.36
CA LYS A 19 6.55 -0.42 9.17
C LYS A 19 5.27 0.15 8.55
N MET A 20 5.27 0.38 7.24
CA MET A 20 4.08 0.82 6.52
C MET A 20 2.97 -0.23 6.62
N ASP A 21 3.29 -1.52 6.45
CA ASP A 21 2.35 -2.63 6.67
C ASP A 21 1.70 -2.56 8.07
N ALA A 22 2.52 -2.39 9.13
CA ALA A 22 1.99 -2.25 10.48
C ALA A 22 1.05 -1.04 10.64
N ALA A 23 1.38 0.11 10.03
CA ALA A 23 0.53 1.29 10.04
C ALA A 23 -0.79 1.07 9.27
N ILE A 24 -0.73 0.49 8.06
CA ILE A 24 -1.90 0.14 7.24
C ILE A 24 -2.81 -0.85 7.98
N SER A 25 -2.23 -1.89 8.58
CA SER A 25 -2.93 -2.88 9.39
C SER A 25 -3.68 -2.23 10.56
N ALA A 26 -3.06 -1.28 11.25
CA ALA A 26 -3.69 -0.56 12.36
C ALA A 26 -4.80 0.40 11.89
N PHE A 27 -4.60 1.11 10.77
CA PHE A 27 -5.65 1.95 10.18
C PHE A 27 -6.87 1.12 9.76
N ARG A 28 -6.66 -0.04 9.15
CA ARG A 28 -7.74 -0.98 8.79
C ARG A 28 -8.51 -1.50 10.00
N ALA A 29 -7.82 -1.68 11.13
CA ALA A 29 -8.46 -2.04 12.39
C ALA A 29 -9.22 -0.88 13.05
N GLY A 30 -9.23 0.32 12.45
CA GLY A 30 -9.83 1.53 13.03
C GLY A 30 -9.07 2.05 14.26
N LEU A 31 -7.83 1.60 14.44
CA LEU A 31 -7.03 1.93 15.61
C LEU A 31 -6.23 3.21 15.37
N TRP A 32 -6.31 4.14 16.33
CA TRP A 32 -5.47 5.34 16.37
C TRP A 32 -3.97 5.01 16.45
N SER A 33 -3.62 3.78 16.87
CA SER A 33 -2.24 3.29 16.85
C SER A 33 -1.62 3.26 15.45
N GLY A 34 -2.39 3.42 14.36
CA GLY A 34 -1.83 3.58 13.02
C GLY A 34 -1.00 4.87 12.87
N VAL A 35 -1.42 5.97 13.52
CA VAL A 35 -0.63 7.21 13.55
C VAL A 35 0.63 7.00 14.39
N GLN A 36 0.51 6.34 15.55
CA GLN A 36 1.66 6.00 16.39
C GLN A 36 2.63 5.02 15.70
N ALA A 37 2.12 4.07 14.90
CA ALA A 37 2.93 3.16 14.11
C ALA A 37 3.69 3.90 13.01
N LEU A 38 3.05 4.89 12.38
CA LEU A 38 3.70 5.79 11.41
C LEU A 38 4.78 6.64 12.09
N ASP A 39 4.51 7.23 13.26
CA ASP A 39 5.51 8.00 14.02
C ASP A 39 6.67 7.12 14.52
N ALA A 40 6.37 5.92 15.00
CA ALA A 40 7.38 4.95 15.41
C ALA A 40 8.21 4.46 14.20
N ALA A 41 7.63 4.46 13.00
CA ALA A 41 8.36 4.18 11.76
C ALA A 41 9.32 5.33 11.43
N ALA A 42 8.82 6.56 11.44
CA ALA A 42 9.61 7.75 11.14
C ALA A 42 10.87 7.84 12.01
N ARG A 43 10.74 7.49 13.29
CA ARG A 43 11.85 7.46 14.26
C ARG A 43 12.92 6.39 14.01
N ILE A 44 12.62 5.31 13.28
CA ILE A 44 13.65 4.33 12.93
C ILE A 44 14.59 4.89 11.87
N VAL A 45 14.04 5.70 10.96
CA VAL A 45 14.81 6.32 9.89
C VAL A 45 15.63 7.51 10.40
N THR A 46 15.07 8.32 11.29
CA THR A 46 15.81 9.39 11.98
C THR A 46 16.46 8.82 13.24
N ARG A 47 17.71 8.31 13.17
CA ARG A 47 18.45 7.85 14.37
C ARG A 47 18.69 9.00 15.37
N VAL A 48 17.70 9.33 16.20
CA VAL A 48 17.80 9.97 17.53
C VAL A 48 16.55 9.53 18.32
N PRO A 49 16.69 8.93 19.52
CA PRO A 49 15.53 8.50 20.31
C PRO A 49 14.97 9.68 21.13
N PRO A 50 13.64 9.83 21.27
CA PRO A 50 13.08 10.48 22.44
C PRO A 50 12.74 9.41 23.48
N LEU A 51 13.04 9.76 24.74
CA LEU A 51 12.92 8.95 25.94
C LEU A 51 11.54 8.28 26.13
N SER A 52 11.61 7.13 26.79
CA SER A 52 10.52 6.48 27.53
C SER A 52 9.61 7.48 28.23
N GLY A 53 8.32 7.36 27.94
CA GLY A 53 7.25 7.90 28.75
C GLY A 53 6.10 6.91 28.76
N SER A 54 5.99 6.11 29.83
CA SER A 54 4.83 5.26 30.08
C SER A 54 3.60 6.13 30.32
N VAL A 55 2.49 5.87 29.64
CA VAL A 55 1.17 6.22 30.18
C VAL A 55 0.26 5.01 30.01
N SER A 56 -0.21 4.51 31.15
CA SER A 56 -1.19 3.44 31.29
C SER A 56 -2.44 3.70 30.44
N ALA A 57 -2.82 2.70 29.65
CA ALA A 57 -4.13 2.63 29.03
C ALA A 57 -5.11 1.97 30.02
N SER A 58 -6.03 2.76 30.58
CA SER A 58 -7.29 2.23 31.10
C SER A 58 -8.41 2.67 30.18
N GLY A 59 -9.07 1.69 29.56
CA GLY A 59 -10.14 1.91 28.59
C GLY A 59 -10.52 0.61 27.91
N ILE A 60 -11.25 -0.24 28.63
CA ILE A 60 -11.83 -1.48 28.12
C ILE A 60 -12.75 -1.16 26.94
N ARG A 61 -12.38 -1.60 25.74
CA ARG A 61 -13.35 -1.89 24.67
C ARG A 61 -13.05 -3.24 24.05
N ARG A 62 -14.12 -4.05 23.98
CA ARG A 62 -14.17 -5.44 23.54
C ARG A 62 -13.28 -5.70 22.34
N THR A 63 -12.37 -6.64 22.53
CA THR A 63 -11.58 -7.28 21.49
C THR A 63 -12.49 -8.13 20.61
N GLU A 64 -13.11 -7.51 19.59
CA GLU A 64 -13.22 -8.24 18.33
C GLU A 64 -11.77 -8.54 17.94
N ARG A 65 -11.41 -9.82 17.96
CA ARG A 65 -10.14 -10.30 17.41
C ARG A 65 -10.20 -10.12 15.90
N ARG A 66 -10.15 -8.88 15.43
CA ARG A 66 -10.00 -8.53 14.02
C ARG A 66 -8.60 -8.97 13.66
N VAL A 67 -8.52 -10.09 12.95
CA VAL A 67 -7.27 -10.56 12.35
C VAL A 67 -6.66 -9.38 11.61
N PRO A 68 -5.41 -8.98 11.90
CA PRO A 68 -4.75 -7.93 11.14
C PRO A 68 -4.82 -8.28 9.67
N TYR A 69 -5.49 -7.45 8.88
CA TYR A 69 -5.56 -7.65 7.44
C TYR A 69 -4.16 -7.44 6.89
N ARG A 70 -3.48 -8.54 6.51
CA ARG A 70 -2.18 -8.45 5.87
C ARG A 70 -2.35 -7.97 4.43
N PRO A 71 -1.50 -7.03 3.98
CA PRO A 71 -1.52 -6.58 2.60
C PRO A 71 -1.24 -7.74 1.65
N ASN A 72 -1.98 -7.77 0.56
CA ASN A 72 -1.82 -8.78 -0.48
C ASN A 72 -0.55 -8.54 -1.33
N LYS A 73 -0.23 -9.45 -2.25
CA LYS A 73 0.99 -9.36 -3.07
C LYS A 73 1.07 -8.05 -3.89
N VAL A 74 -0.06 -7.57 -4.41
CA VAL A 74 -0.13 -6.32 -5.17
C VAL A 74 0.12 -5.13 -4.25
N GLU A 75 -0.52 -5.13 -3.08
CA GLU A 75 -0.34 -4.08 -2.09
C GLU A 75 1.11 -4.00 -1.60
N ILE A 76 1.76 -5.14 -1.39
CA ILE A 76 3.19 -5.19 -1.05
C ILE A 76 4.05 -4.63 -2.19
N ALA A 77 3.76 -4.98 -3.45
CA ALA A 77 4.49 -4.44 -4.60
C ALA A 77 4.32 -2.92 -4.73
N MET A 78 3.12 -2.40 -4.49
CA MET A 78 2.87 -0.96 -4.49
C MET A 78 3.56 -0.25 -3.32
N LEU A 79 3.50 -0.79 -2.11
CA LEU A 79 4.22 -0.25 -0.96
C LEU A 79 5.74 -0.26 -1.18
N THR A 80 6.26 -1.29 -1.85
CA THR A 80 7.67 -1.37 -2.23
C THR A 80 8.02 -0.28 -3.25
N ALA A 81 7.23 -0.13 -4.32
CA ALA A 81 7.44 0.93 -5.30
C ALA A 81 7.41 2.35 -4.68
N LEU A 82 6.49 2.58 -3.74
CA LEU A 82 6.40 3.84 -3.00
C LEU A 82 7.61 4.03 -2.08
N ALA A 83 8.05 2.99 -1.37
CA ALA A 83 9.25 3.03 -0.54
C ALA A 83 10.52 3.29 -1.37
N ASP A 84 10.66 2.67 -2.53
CA ASP A 84 11.83 2.86 -3.40
C ASP A 84 11.86 4.28 -4.00
N THR A 85 10.70 4.88 -4.22
CA THR A 85 10.60 6.23 -4.79
C THR A 85 10.80 7.31 -3.73
N TYR A 86 10.07 7.22 -2.62
CA TYR A 86 9.97 8.30 -1.63
C TYR A 86 10.73 8.00 -0.34
N GLY A 87 11.16 6.76 -0.14
CA GLY A 87 11.88 6.34 1.05
C GLY A 87 11.19 6.78 2.33
N ALA A 88 11.99 7.37 3.22
CA ALA A 88 11.54 7.83 4.53
C ALA A 88 10.46 8.91 4.49
N GLU A 89 10.34 9.67 3.39
CA GLU A 89 9.34 10.73 3.27
C GLU A 89 7.92 10.17 3.37
N MET A 90 7.71 8.89 3.05
CA MET A 90 6.46 8.18 3.27
C MET A 90 5.94 8.27 4.71
N LEU A 91 6.84 8.47 5.67
CA LEU A 91 6.54 8.46 7.11
C LEU A 91 6.58 9.85 7.74
N THR A 92 7.32 10.78 7.15
CA THR A 92 7.53 12.13 7.71
C THR A 92 6.71 13.20 7.01
N ASN A 93 6.37 13.00 5.73
CA ASN A 93 5.57 13.93 4.95
C ASN A 93 4.08 13.67 5.22
N SER A 94 3.36 14.69 5.70
CA SER A 94 1.94 14.58 6.04
C SER A 94 1.05 14.20 4.86
N SER A 95 1.41 14.63 3.64
CA SER A 95 0.71 14.33 2.39
C SER A 95 0.92 12.87 1.98
N LEU A 96 2.15 12.33 2.11
CA LEU A 96 2.40 10.91 1.88
C LEU A 96 1.81 10.02 3.00
N GLY A 97 1.77 10.52 4.23
CA GLY A 97 1.01 9.90 5.31
C GLY A 97 -0.50 9.86 5.02
N TYR A 98 -1.04 10.86 4.31
CA TYR A 98 -2.43 10.82 3.83
C TYR A 98 -2.65 9.77 2.75
N VAL A 99 -1.69 9.59 1.83
CA VAL A 99 -1.71 8.48 0.85
C VAL A 99 -1.81 7.13 1.55
N LEU A 100 -1.02 6.89 2.60
CA LEU A 100 -1.10 5.65 3.37
C LEU A 100 -2.47 5.45 4.03
N ARG A 101 -3.09 6.53 4.52
CA ARG A 101 -4.47 6.45 5.06
C ARG A 101 -5.48 6.10 3.97
N LEU A 102 -5.37 6.70 2.78
CA LEU A 102 -6.21 6.32 1.63
C LEU A 102 -5.97 4.87 1.21
N PHE A 103 -4.71 4.43 1.16
CA PHE A 103 -4.33 3.05 0.87
C PHE A 103 -4.99 2.07 1.86
N ALA A 104 -4.98 2.40 3.15
CA ALA A 104 -5.61 1.56 4.17
C ALA A 104 -7.14 1.53 4.02
N ARG A 105 -7.77 2.66 3.70
CA ARG A 105 -9.22 2.82 3.62
C ARG A 105 -9.81 2.21 2.35
N ASP A 106 -9.23 2.52 1.21
CA ASP A 106 -9.79 2.22 -0.12
C ASP A 106 -9.08 0.99 -0.75
N GLY A 107 -7.93 0.57 -0.21
CA GLY A 107 -7.12 -0.51 -0.76
C GLY A 107 -6.06 -0.02 -1.76
N GLY A 108 -4.99 -0.80 -1.92
CA GLY A 108 -3.88 -0.41 -2.80
C GLY A 108 -4.26 -0.31 -4.27
N VAL A 109 -5.07 -1.25 -4.77
CA VAL A 109 -5.54 -1.26 -6.17
C VAL A 109 -6.36 -0.02 -6.48
N ALA A 110 -7.33 0.33 -5.64
CA ALA A 110 -8.17 1.51 -5.83
C ALA A 110 -7.34 2.79 -5.83
N LEU A 111 -6.37 2.92 -4.91
CA LEU A 111 -5.44 4.04 -4.93
C LEU A 111 -4.62 4.07 -6.24
N GLY A 112 -4.10 2.93 -6.68
CA GLY A 112 -3.33 2.83 -7.92
C GLY A 112 -4.15 3.21 -9.14
N GLN A 113 -5.40 2.75 -9.23
CA GLN A 113 -6.32 3.12 -10.30
C GLN A 113 -6.60 4.63 -10.29
N ARG A 114 -6.86 5.22 -9.13
CA ARG A 114 -7.06 6.68 -9.01
C ARG A 114 -5.84 7.46 -9.45
N VAL A 115 -4.64 7.04 -9.03
CA VAL A 115 -3.38 7.69 -9.41
C VAL A 115 -3.12 7.58 -10.91
N LEU A 116 -3.31 6.40 -11.49
CA LEU A 116 -2.95 6.15 -12.89
C LEU A 116 -4.02 6.61 -13.89
N PHE A 117 -5.29 6.41 -13.55
CA PHE A 117 -6.42 6.51 -14.48
C PHE A 117 -7.55 7.42 -13.98
N GLY A 118 -7.48 7.96 -12.77
CA GLY A 118 -8.53 8.80 -12.21
C GLY A 118 -8.61 10.17 -12.88
N GLU A 119 -9.83 10.65 -13.09
CA GLU A 119 -10.11 11.89 -13.83
C GLU A 119 -10.60 13.03 -12.91
N SER A 120 -10.98 12.74 -11.67
CA SER A 120 -11.46 13.78 -10.75
C SER A 120 -10.33 14.73 -10.35
N ALA A 121 -10.66 15.96 -9.96
CA ALA A 121 -9.66 16.92 -9.46
C ALA A 121 -8.85 16.34 -8.27
N SER A 122 -9.49 15.53 -7.43
CA SER A 122 -8.82 14.84 -6.32
C SER A 122 -7.82 13.79 -6.80
N ASP A 123 -8.13 13.08 -7.88
CA ASP A 123 -7.27 12.06 -8.47
C ASP A 123 -6.09 12.68 -9.21
N GLN A 124 -6.32 13.79 -9.92
CA GLN A 124 -5.26 14.59 -10.53
C GLN A 124 -4.29 15.11 -9.46
N GLN A 125 -4.79 15.58 -8.32
CA GLN A 125 -3.94 15.99 -7.19
C GLN A 125 -3.15 14.82 -6.61
N LEU A 126 -3.78 13.65 -6.43
CA LEU A 126 -3.08 12.44 -6.00
C LEU A 126 -2.00 12.01 -7.00
N SER A 127 -2.31 12.08 -8.30
CA SER A 127 -1.37 11.79 -9.38
C SER A 127 -0.19 12.76 -9.37
N MET A 128 -0.44 14.07 -9.21
CA MET A 128 0.62 15.07 -9.11
C MET A 128 1.53 14.81 -7.90
N MET A 129 0.95 14.52 -6.73
CA MET A 129 1.71 14.19 -5.53
C MET A 129 2.55 12.91 -5.72
N LEU A 130 2.00 11.91 -6.40
CA LEU A 130 2.65 10.61 -6.64
C LEU A 130 3.38 10.53 -7.99
N THR A 131 3.72 11.68 -8.59
CA THR A 131 4.32 11.75 -9.94
C THR A 131 5.61 10.94 -10.04
N ALA A 132 6.49 11.02 -9.04
CA ALA A 132 7.76 10.30 -9.05
C ALA A 132 7.57 8.77 -9.03
N ALA A 133 6.51 8.27 -8.39
CA ALA A 133 6.20 6.84 -8.34
C ALA A 133 5.37 6.36 -9.53
N ARG A 134 4.86 7.27 -10.37
CA ARG A 134 3.90 6.94 -11.44
C ARG A 134 4.42 5.87 -12.41
N VAL A 135 5.70 5.92 -12.75
CA VAL A 135 6.33 4.90 -13.63
C VAL A 135 6.34 3.53 -12.94
N ALA A 136 6.76 3.48 -11.68
CA ALA A 136 6.79 2.24 -10.91
C ALA A 136 5.39 1.67 -10.69
N LEU A 137 4.40 2.52 -10.40
CA LEU A 137 3.00 2.11 -10.24
C LEU A 137 2.39 1.60 -11.56
N THR A 138 2.74 2.20 -12.69
CA THR A 138 2.38 1.66 -14.02
C THR A 138 2.96 0.27 -14.23
N HIS A 139 4.22 0.05 -13.83
CA HIS A 139 4.82 -1.27 -13.95
C HIS A 139 4.13 -2.31 -13.06
N VAL A 140 3.73 -1.92 -11.83
CA VAL A 140 2.94 -2.79 -10.94
C VAL A 140 1.59 -3.13 -11.57
N SER A 141 0.88 -2.18 -12.19
CA SER A 141 -0.41 -2.47 -12.83
C SER A 141 -0.27 -3.41 -14.04
N MET A 142 0.81 -3.31 -14.80
CA MET A 142 1.14 -4.25 -15.87
C MET A 142 1.55 -5.64 -15.37
N THR A 143 2.15 -5.72 -14.17
CA THR A 143 2.54 -6.99 -13.55
C THR A 143 1.35 -7.73 -12.96
N PHE A 144 0.35 -7.00 -12.47
CA PHE A 144 -0.86 -7.54 -11.85
C PHE A 144 -2.14 -7.05 -12.56
N PRO A 145 -2.30 -7.31 -13.87
CA PRO A 145 -3.41 -6.78 -14.64
C PRO A 145 -4.75 -7.33 -14.16
N ASP A 146 -4.79 -8.58 -13.72
CA ASP A 146 -6.01 -9.21 -13.22
C ASP A 146 -6.54 -8.53 -11.95
N ALA A 147 -5.66 -7.99 -11.11
CA ALA A 147 -6.06 -7.26 -9.91
C ALA A 147 -6.48 -5.82 -10.22
N PHE A 148 -5.80 -5.15 -11.17
CA PHE A 148 -6.09 -3.76 -11.53
C PHE A 148 -7.26 -3.58 -12.48
N PHE A 149 -7.60 -4.60 -13.26
CA PHE A 149 -8.62 -4.52 -14.30
C PHE A 149 -9.68 -5.61 -14.15
N GLU A 150 -9.86 -6.18 -12.95
CA GLU A 150 -10.80 -7.27 -12.67
C GLU A 150 -12.21 -6.98 -13.24
N GLU A 151 -12.77 -5.81 -12.92
CA GLU A 151 -14.10 -5.40 -13.37
C GLU A 151 -14.16 -5.20 -14.90
N ALA A 152 -13.14 -4.56 -15.49
CA ALA A 152 -13.07 -4.37 -16.94
C ALA A 152 -12.93 -5.71 -17.68
N ASN A 153 -12.13 -6.64 -17.14
CA ASN A 153 -11.94 -7.98 -17.68
C ASN A 153 -13.25 -8.78 -17.59
N ALA A 154 -14.00 -8.66 -16.48
CA ALA A 154 -15.30 -9.31 -16.33
C ALA A 154 -16.31 -8.82 -17.38
N LEU A 155 -16.33 -7.52 -17.68
CA LEU A 155 -17.18 -6.96 -18.75
C LEU A 155 -16.79 -7.52 -20.12
N ILE A 156 -15.49 -7.56 -20.46
CA ILE A 156 -15.01 -8.08 -21.75
C ILE A 156 -15.35 -9.56 -21.93
N VAL A 157 -15.23 -10.37 -20.87
CA VAL A 157 -15.63 -11.79 -20.91
C VAL A 157 -17.11 -11.94 -21.27
N GLY A 158 -17.98 -11.03 -20.79
CA GLY A 158 -19.40 -11.00 -21.15
C GLY A 158 -19.69 -10.72 -22.63
N PHE A 159 -18.75 -10.12 -23.36
CA PHE A 159 -18.87 -9.81 -24.80
C PHE A 159 -18.15 -10.81 -25.72
N ARG A 160 -17.53 -11.87 -25.17
CA ARG A 160 -16.77 -12.81 -25.99
C ARG A 160 -17.74 -13.61 -26.89
N PRO A 161 -17.55 -13.62 -28.23
CA PRO A 161 -18.42 -14.38 -29.12
C PRO A 161 -18.45 -15.85 -28.70
N ARG A 162 -19.64 -16.40 -28.49
CA ARG A 162 -19.82 -17.83 -28.22
C ARG A 162 -19.25 -18.60 -29.42
N PRO A 163 -18.39 -19.62 -29.20
CA PRO A 163 -17.92 -20.44 -30.30
C PRO A 163 -19.13 -20.99 -31.07
N PRO A 164 -19.11 -21.00 -32.41
CA PRO A 164 -20.18 -21.62 -33.17
C PRO A 164 -20.31 -23.06 -32.70
N ALA A 165 -21.54 -23.49 -32.37
CA ALA A 165 -21.81 -24.88 -32.06
C ALA A 165 -21.32 -25.69 -33.27
N GLY A 166 -20.32 -26.55 -33.03
CA GLY A 166 -19.85 -27.48 -34.06
C GLY A 166 -21.03 -28.31 -34.57
N PRO A 167 -21.03 -28.73 -35.85
CA PRO A 167 -22.13 -29.49 -36.40
C PRO A 167 -22.33 -30.76 -35.57
N THR A 168 -23.55 -30.92 -35.04
CA THR A 168 -24.05 -32.18 -34.52
C THR A 168 -24.12 -33.16 -35.69
N GLU A 169 -23.19 -34.12 -35.72
CA GLU A 169 -23.38 -35.39 -36.42
C GLU A 169 -24.26 -36.34 -35.61
#